data_AF-A0A1G3N0A1-F1
#
_entry.id   AF-A0A1G3N0A1-F1
#
_cell.length_a   1.000
_cell.length_b   1.000
_cell.length_c   1.000
_cell.angle_alpha   90.00
_cell.angle_beta   90.00
_cell.angle_gamma   90.00
#
_symmetry.space_group_name_H-M   'P 1'
#
loop_
_entity.id
_entity.type
_entity.pdbx_description
1 polymer ?
#
loop_
_entity_poly.entity_id
_entity_poly.type
_entity_poly.pdbx_seq_one_letter_code
_entity_poly.pdbx_strand_id
1 'polypeptide(L)'
;MNKPNLAILGLSLLDLARFMLLVLGLLPLLAPDANLLTIRFLRLMAAPQLLLPASLFFLSLDSQRYAVYRPLNLLARLLGVLNCLFLVFTVSQTIRQAPLANSSRIFLILGLCLLADLAIAAILVLMKTSHEPSSRTDSRPSGAADSLEPDGAVETVNSGEAN
;
A
#
# COMPACT_ATOMS: atom_id res chain seq x y z
N MET A 1 -2.95 -3.58 -25.09
CA MET A 1 -2.24 -2.91 -23.97
C MET A 1 -3.16 -1.87 -23.38
N ASN A 2 -3.45 -1.95 -22.08
CA ASN A 2 -4.19 -0.89 -21.39
C ASN A 2 -3.30 0.36 -21.28
N LYS A 3 -3.88 1.54 -21.48
CA LYS A 3 -3.15 2.81 -21.31
C LYS A 3 -2.82 3.00 -19.82
N PRO A 4 -1.61 3.46 -19.46
CA PRO A 4 -1.24 3.67 -18.07
C PRO A 4 -2.13 4.73 -17.43
N ASN A 5 -2.52 4.50 -16.19
CA ASN A 5 -3.32 5.47 -15.44
C ASN A 5 -2.41 6.57 -14.88
N LEU A 6 -2.42 7.73 -15.55
CA LEU A 6 -1.59 8.89 -15.20
C LEU A 6 -1.82 9.36 -13.75
N ALA A 7 -3.02 9.20 -13.20
CA ALA A 7 -3.29 9.57 -11.81
C ALA A 7 -2.53 8.67 -10.84
N ILE A 8 -2.56 7.34 -11.05
CA ILE A 8 -1.83 6.38 -10.19
C ILE A 8 -0.31 6.56 -10.35
N LEU A 9 0.17 6.86 -11.56
CA LEU A 9 1.58 7.19 -11.80
C LEU A 9 2.00 8.47 -11.04
N GLY A 10 1.14 9.49 -11.02
CA GLY A 10 1.36 10.68 -10.20
C GLY A 10 1.47 10.36 -8.71
N LEU A 11 0.64 9.43 -8.21
CA LEU A 11 0.71 8.98 -6.82
C LEU A 11 2.00 8.21 -6.50
N SER A 12 2.50 7.39 -7.42
CA SER A 12 3.78 6.68 -7.20
C SER A 12 4.96 7.65 -7.15
N LEU A 13 4.96 8.67 -8.01
CA LEU A 13 5.96 9.74 -7.98
C LEU A 13 5.87 10.57 -6.70
N LEU A 14 4.66 10.93 -6.27
CA LEU A 14 4.44 11.64 -5.01
C LEU A 14 4.95 10.85 -3.81
N ASP A 15 4.72 9.53 -3.79
CA ASP A 15 5.17 8.68 -2.70
C ASP A 15 6.70 8.47 -2.71
N LEU A 16 7.31 8.42 -3.89
CA LEU A 16 8.76 8.42 -4.03
C LEU A 16 9.36 9.74 -3.52
N ALA A 17 8.76 10.88 -3.87
CA ALA A 17 9.18 12.19 -3.38
C ALA A 17 9.07 12.28 -1.85
N ARG A 18 7.98 11.75 -1.29
CA ARG A 18 7.77 11.64 0.17
C ARG A 18 8.86 10.81 0.84
N PHE A 19 9.21 9.66 0.28
CA PHE A 19 10.31 8.82 0.78
C PHE A 19 11.64 9.59 0.76
N MET A 20 11.95 10.28 -0.35
CA MET A 20 13.15 11.11 -0.45
C MET A 20 13.15 12.24 0.58
N LEU A 21 12.01 12.86 0.85
CA LEU A 21 11.86 13.89 1.88
C LEU A 21 12.15 13.35 3.29
N LEU A 22 11.70 12.12 3.61
CA LEU A 22 11.99 11.47 4.89
C LEU A 22 13.47 11.09 5.03
N VAL A 23 14.07 10.53 3.99
CA VAL A 23 15.45 10.03 4.07
C VAL A 23 16.48 11.15 3.93
N LEU A 24 16.28 12.07 2.99
CA LEU A 24 17.25 13.14 2.69
C LEU A 24 16.93 14.44 3.43
N GLY A 25 15.66 14.69 3.76
CA GLY A 25 15.25 15.89 4.49
C GLY A 25 15.25 15.67 6.00
N LEU A 26 14.54 14.64 6.48
CA LEU A 26 14.29 14.46 7.91
C LEU A 26 15.45 13.79 8.66
N LEU A 27 16.06 12.76 8.09
CA LEU A 27 17.13 12.01 8.76
C LEU A 27 18.34 12.89 9.13
N PRO A 28 18.86 13.79 8.26
CA PRO A 28 20.00 14.66 8.62
C PRO A 28 19.65 15.70 9.68
N LEU A 29 18.37 16.12 9.77
CA LEU A 29 17.91 17.07 10.78
C LEU A 29 17.79 16.42 12.16
N LEU A 30 17.51 15.12 12.22
CA LEU A 30 17.42 14.36 13.47
C LEU A 30 18.77 13.78 13.91
N ALA A 31 19.63 13.39 12.97
CA ALA A 31 20.88 12.68 13.25
C ALA A 31 21.83 13.29 14.31
N PRO A 32 21.96 14.64 14.46
CA PRO A 32 22.89 15.22 15.44
C PRO A 32 22.50 14.94 16.89
N ASP A 33 21.20 14.94 17.18
CA ASP A 33 20.65 14.89 18.55
C ASP A 33 19.76 13.64 18.78
N ALA A 34 19.57 12.82 17.76
CA ALA A 34 18.73 11.64 17.84
C ALA A 34 19.44 10.47 18.52
N ASN A 35 18.77 9.91 19.52
CA ASN A 35 19.15 8.62 20.09
C ASN A 35 19.23 7.55 18.99
N LEU A 36 20.14 6.58 19.18
CA LEU A 36 20.39 5.48 18.24
C LEU A 36 19.11 4.66 17.93
N LEU A 37 18.17 4.61 18.88
CA LEU A 37 16.83 4.05 18.72
C LEU A 37 15.99 4.82 17.69
N THR A 38 16.00 6.16 17.71
CA THR A 38 15.26 7.00 16.77
C THR A 38 15.77 6.81 15.34
N ILE A 39 17.09 6.71 15.16
CA ILE A 39 17.71 6.47 13.84
C ILE A 39 17.33 5.07 13.31
N ARG A 40 17.39 4.04 14.17
CA ARG A 40 16.96 2.68 13.79
C ARG A 40 15.47 2.63 13.46
N PHE A 41 14.64 3.31 14.24
CA PHE A 41 13.21 3.43 13.98
C PHE A 41 12.97 4.10 12.63
N LEU A 42 13.64 5.22 12.33
CA LEU A 42 13.50 5.90 11.03
C LEU A 42 13.88 5.00 9.85
N ARG A 43 14.95 4.22 9.97
CA ARG A 43 15.35 3.24 8.94
C ARG A 43 14.32 2.12 8.77
N LEU A 44 13.80 1.60 9.88
CA LEU A 44 12.76 0.57 9.85
C LEU A 44 11.46 1.10 9.25
N MET A 45 11.14 2.37 9.49
CA MET A 45 9.98 3.06 8.92
C MET A 45 10.17 3.34 7.41
N ALA A 46 11.39 3.68 6.99
CA ALA A 46 11.70 4.01 5.60
C ALA A 46 11.81 2.75 4.71
N ALA A 47 12.33 1.63 5.22
CA ALA A 47 12.55 0.41 4.44
C ALA A 47 11.30 -0.14 3.70
N PRO A 48 10.12 -0.28 4.34
CA PRO A 48 8.92 -0.77 3.65
C PRO A 48 8.30 0.29 2.73
N GLN A 49 8.68 1.56 2.83
CA GLN A 49 8.09 2.63 2.02
C GLN A 49 8.49 2.59 0.56
N LEU A 50 9.58 1.90 0.17
CA LEU A 50 9.92 1.71 -1.25
C LEU A 50 9.01 0.69 -1.96
N LEU A 51 8.38 -0.22 -1.20
CA LEU A 51 7.46 -1.21 -1.77
C LEU A 51 6.12 -0.57 -2.19
N LEU A 52 5.74 0.54 -1.57
CA LEU A 52 4.50 1.27 -1.87
C LEU A 52 4.51 1.96 -3.25
N PRO A 53 5.50 2.80 -3.61
CA PRO A 53 5.56 3.38 -4.94
C PRO A 53 5.74 2.30 -6.01
N ALA A 54 6.46 1.21 -5.72
CA ALA A 54 6.54 0.07 -6.63
C ALA A 54 5.17 -0.58 -6.86
N SER A 55 4.42 -0.83 -5.79
CA SER A 55 3.07 -1.41 -5.90
C SER A 55 2.08 -0.48 -6.63
N LEU A 56 2.16 0.84 -6.41
CA LEU A 56 1.38 1.84 -7.16
C LEU A 56 1.81 1.91 -8.62
N PHE A 57 3.11 1.80 -8.91
CA PHE A 57 3.62 1.73 -10.27
C PHE A 57 3.06 0.52 -11.02
N PHE A 58 3.07 -0.67 -10.42
CA PHE A 58 2.41 -1.85 -11.02
C PHE A 58 0.91 -1.62 -11.20
N LEU A 59 0.23 -1.03 -10.21
CA LEU A 59 -1.18 -0.68 -10.31
C LEU A 59 -1.48 0.32 -11.44
N SER A 60 -0.51 1.18 -11.78
CA SER A 60 -0.63 2.15 -12.88
C SER A 60 -0.51 1.52 -14.26
N LEU A 61 0.25 0.42 -14.38
CA LEU A 61 0.43 -0.33 -15.63
C LEU A 61 -0.79 -1.21 -15.95
N ASP A 62 -1.31 -1.91 -14.94
CA ASP A 62 -2.49 -2.76 -15.10
C ASP A 62 -3.31 -2.85 -13.80
N SER A 63 -4.34 -2.01 -13.69
CA SER A 63 -5.14 -1.93 -12.48
C SER A 63 -5.99 -3.17 -12.18
N GLN A 64 -6.29 -3.99 -13.19
CA GLN A 64 -7.10 -5.20 -13.02
C GLN A 64 -6.25 -6.35 -12.51
N ARG A 65 -5.10 -6.59 -13.17
CA ARG A 65 -4.17 -7.65 -12.79
C ARG A 65 -3.59 -7.45 -11.39
N TYR A 66 -3.42 -6.20 -10.99
CA TYR A 66 -2.74 -5.81 -9.75
C TYR A 66 -3.68 -5.29 -8.67
N ALA A 67 -5.00 -5.48 -8.81
CA ALA A 67 -6.00 -5.00 -7.86
C ALA A 67 -5.76 -5.46 -6.41
N VAL A 68 -5.13 -6.62 -6.22
CA VAL A 68 -4.75 -7.19 -4.91
C VAL A 68 -3.82 -6.26 -4.11
N TYR A 69 -3.05 -5.38 -4.76
CA TYR A 69 -2.18 -4.43 -4.06
C TYR A 69 -2.91 -3.21 -3.49
N ARG A 70 -4.18 -2.96 -3.85
CA ARG A 70 -4.96 -1.84 -3.31
C ARG A 70 -5.18 -1.92 -1.79
N PRO A 71 -5.70 -3.03 -1.22
CA PRO A 71 -5.85 -3.14 0.24
C PRO A 71 -4.51 -3.11 0.97
N LEU A 72 -3.46 -3.67 0.38
CA LEU A 72 -2.10 -3.59 0.94
C LEU A 72 -1.61 -2.15 1.02
N ASN A 73 -1.80 -1.37 -0.05
CA ASN A 73 -1.47 0.05 -0.06
C ASN A 73 -2.25 0.81 1.01
N LEU A 74 -3.56 0.57 1.13
CA LEU A 74 -4.39 1.24 2.11
C LEU A 74 -3.96 0.92 3.55
N LEU A 75 -3.67 -0.35 3.85
CA LEU A 75 -3.14 -0.77 5.15
C LEU A 75 -1.80 -0.10 5.44
N ALA A 76 -0.91 -0.03 4.46
CA ALA A 76 0.38 0.61 4.61
C ALA A 76 0.28 2.14 4.82
N ARG A 77 -0.72 2.82 4.22
CA ARG A 77 -1.01 4.24 4.51
C ARG A 77 -1.49 4.44 5.92
N LEU A 78 -2.37 3.56 6.42
CA LEU A 78 -2.83 3.62 7.82
C LEU A 78 -1.67 3.43 8.79
N LEU A 79 -0.79 2.46 8.52
CA LEU A 79 0.46 2.30 9.28
C LEU A 79 1.34 3.55 9.16
N GLY A 80 1.48 4.12 7.96
CA GLY A 80 2.23 5.37 7.73
C GLY A 80 1.73 6.54 8.57
N VAL A 81 0.41 6.73 8.65
CA VAL A 81 -0.22 7.76 9.48
C VAL A 81 0.05 7.51 10.97
N LEU A 82 -0.14 6.28 11.45
CA LEU A 82 0.12 5.91 12.85
C LEU A 82 1.60 6.14 13.21
N ASN A 83 2.49 5.76 12.30
CA ASN A 83 3.92 5.94 12.44
C ASN A 83 4.31 7.42 12.47
N CYS A 84 3.70 8.25 11.62
CA CYS A 84 3.91 9.69 11.60
C CYS A 84 3.47 10.32 12.94
N LEU A 85 2.31 9.91 13.47
CA LEU A 85 1.83 10.35 14.79
C LEU A 85 2.80 9.96 15.91
N PHE A 86 3.29 8.72 15.91
CA PHE A 86 4.27 8.26 16.88
C PHE A 86 5.59 9.02 16.77
N LEU A 87 6.04 9.31 15.54
CA LEU A 87 7.24 10.09 15.31
C LEU A 87 7.08 11.53 15.79
N VAL A 88 5.95 12.19 15.50
CA VAL A 88 5.62 13.53 16.01
C VAL A 88 5.66 13.54 17.54
N PHE A 89 5.05 12.54 18.19
CA PHE A 89 5.08 12.43 19.65
C PHE A 89 6.52 12.27 20.17
N THR A 90 7.29 11.36 19.59
CA THR A 90 8.68 11.08 20.01
C THR A 90 9.57 12.32 19.83
N VAL A 91 9.48 12.94 18.66
CA VAL A 91 10.27 14.12 18.28
C VAL A 91 9.87 15.35 19.09
N SER A 92 8.59 15.50 19.45
CA SER A 92 8.13 16.60 20.32
C SER A 92 8.77 16.59 21.71
N GLN A 93 9.12 15.42 22.22
CA GLN A 93 9.85 15.27 23.48
C GLN A 93 11.32 15.67 23.33
N THR A 94 11.93 15.37 22.18
CA THR A 94 13.35 15.66 21.89
C THR A 94 13.60 17.13 21.51
N ILE A 95 12.64 17.75 20.82
CA ILE A 95 12.76 19.12 20.26
C ILE A 95 12.80 20.22 21.34
N ARG A 96 12.45 19.95 22.60
CA ARG A 96 12.50 20.96 23.68
C ARG A 96 13.89 21.59 23.86
N GLN A 97 14.94 20.96 23.35
CA GLN A 97 16.33 21.43 23.46
C GLN A 97 16.94 21.84 22.10
N ALA A 98 16.20 21.72 20.99
CA ALA A 98 16.72 21.96 19.65
C ALA A 98 16.52 23.41 19.17
N PRO A 99 17.35 23.91 18.24
CA PRO A 99 17.18 25.23 17.63
C PRO A 99 15.82 25.35 16.93
N LEU A 100 15.09 26.45 17.17
CA LEU A 100 13.74 26.69 16.65
C LEU A 100 13.61 26.52 15.11
N ALA A 101 14.67 26.86 14.38
CA ALA A 101 14.75 26.70 12.92
C ALA A 101 14.76 25.23 12.46
N ASN A 102 15.38 24.33 13.23
CA ASN A 102 15.38 22.90 12.92
C ASN A 102 14.03 22.27 13.29
N SER A 103 13.46 22.70 14.41
CA SER A 103 12.16 22.22 14.90
C SER A 103 11.03 22.49 13.90
N SER A 104 10.95 23.71 13.38
CA SER A 104 9.93 24.08 12.37
C SER A 104 10.04 23.28 11.08
N ARG A 105 11.26 23.04 10.58
CA ARG A 105 11.51 22.22 9.39
C ARG A 105 11.10 20.76 9.60
N ILE A 106 11.39 20.19 10.78
CA ILE A 106 11.00 18.83 11.12
C ILE A 106 9.47 18.68 11.11
N PHE A 107 8.75 19.58 11.76
CA PHE A 107 7.27 19.55 11.77
C PHE A 107 6.68 19.78 10.37
N LEU A 108 7.29 20.65 9.56
CA LEU A 108 6.86 20.88 8.18
C LEU A 108 7.01 19.61 7.34
N ILE A 109 8.16 18.94 7.41
CA ILE A 109 8.41 17.68 6.69
C ILE A 109 7.41 16.61 7.13
N LEU A 110 7.19 16.46 8.43
CA LEU A 110 6.22 15.50 8.96
C LEU A 110 4.78 15.82 8.53
N GLY A 111 4.41 17.10 8.56
CA GLY A 111 3.11 17.56 8.08
C GLY A 111 2.90 17.26 6.60
N LEU A 112 3.90 17.51 5.76
CA LEU A 112 3.86 17.15 4.33
C LEU A 112 3.73 15.64 4.12
N CYS A 113 4.46 14.82 4.88
CA CYS A 113 4.35 13.37 4.79
C CYS A 113 2.96 12.87 5.19
N LEU A 114 2.38 13.43 6.26
CA LEU A 114 1.04 13.10 6.71
C LEU A 114 -0.03 13.49 5.67
N LEU A 115 0.08 14.70 5.12
CA LEU A 115 -0.81 15.18 4.06
C LEU A 115 -0.72 14.31 2.81
N ALA A 116 0.49 13.89 2.42
CA ALA A 116 0.68 12.98 1.29
C ALA A 116 0.04 11.61 1.53
N ASP A 117 0.21 11.02 2.72
CA ASP A 117 -0.41 9.73 3.06
C ASP A 117 -1.94 9.82 3.08
N LEU A 118 -2.50 10.90 3.64
CA LEU A 118 -3.94 11.16 3.64
C LEU A 118 -4.48 11.38 2.22
N ALA A 119 -3.78 12.15 1.39
CA ALA A 119 -4.18 12.39 0.00
C ALA A 119 -4.19 11.09 -0.82
N ILE A 120 -3.14 10.27 -0.70
CA ILE A 120 -3.06 8.99 -1.40
C ILE A 120 -4.14 8.03 -0.90
N ALA A 121 -4.36 7.94 0.42
CA ALA A 121 -5.42 7.11 0.99
C ALA A 121 -6.81 7.57 0.50
N ALA A 122 -7.09 8.86 0.52
CA ALA A 122 -8.36 9.42 0.04
C ALA A 122 -8.59 9.10 -1.44
N ILE A 123 -7.58 9.27 -2.29
CA ILE A 123 -7.69 8.97 -3.72
C ILE A 123 -7.93 7.47 -3.94
N LEU A 124 -7.24 6.58 -3.22
CA LEU A 124 -7.46 5.14 -3.30
C LEU A 124 -8.89 4.74 -2.87
N VAL A 125 -9.45 5.40 -1.85
CA VAL A 125 -10.85 5.18 -1.41
C VAL A 125 -11.83 5.67 -2.47
N LEU A 126 -11.66 6.88 -3.00
CA LEU A 126 -12.52 7.44 -4.04
C LEU A 126 -12.50 6.62 -5.34
N MET A 127 -11.34 6.07 -5.71
CA MET A 127 -11.23 5.18 -6.88
C MET A 127 -11.95 3.83 -6.67
N LYS A 128 -12.14 3.38 -5.43
CA LYS A 128 -12.90 2.16 -5.13
C LYS A 128 -14.40 2.36 -5.34
N THR A 129 -14.92 3.55 -5.04
CA THR A 129 -16.35 3.87 -5.16
C THR A 129 -16.86 4.03 -6.60
N SER A 130 -15.97 4.22 -7.58
CA SER A 130 -16.34 4.39 -8.99
C SER A 130 -16.48 3.08 -9.78
N HIS A 131 -16.49 1.91 -9.11
CA HIS A 131 -16.53 0.59 -9.75
C HIS A 131 -17.68 -0.30 -9.25
N GLU A 132 -18.84 0.29 -8.96
CA GLU A 132 -20.14 -0.38 -9.07
C GLU A 132 -21.02 0.49 -9.98
N PRO A 133 -21.47 -0.07 -11.12
CA PRO A 133 -22.59 -0.99 -11.07
C PRO A 133 -22.34 -2.21 -11.96
N SER A 134 -22.06 -3.36 -11.35
CA SER A 134 -22.37 -4.62 -12.01
C SER A 134 -23.73 -5.08 -11.52
N SER A 135 -24.77 -4.48 -12.08
CA SER A 135 -26.06 -5.15 -12.26
C SER A 135 -25.85 -6.37 -13.16
N ARG A 136 -25.23 -7.42 -12.62
CA ARG A 136 -25.36 -8.76 -13.19
C ARG A 136 -26.53 -9.40 -12.46
N THR A 137 -27.71 -9.07 -12.98
CA THR A 137 -28.92 -9.86 -12.83
C THR A 137 -28.62 -11.23 -13.41
N ASP A 138 -27.98 -12.10 -12.63
CA ASP A 138 -28.00 -13.53 -12.88
C ASP A 138 -29.40 -14.01 -12.52
N SER A 139 -30.34 -13.79 -13.44
CA SER A 139 -31.56 -14.57 -13.54
C SER A 139 -31.16 -16.01 -13.84
N ARG A 140 -30.79 -16.73 -12.78
CA ARG A 140 -30.77 -18.19 -12.73
C ARG A 140 -32.19 -18.64 -13.09
N PRO A 141 -32.41 -19.42 -14.16
CA PRO A 141 -33.67 -20.13 -14.31
C PRO A 141 -33.72 -21.14 -13.17
N SER A 142 -34.51 -20.80 -12.15
CA SER A 142 -35.01 -21.75 -11.17
C SER A 142 -36.10 -22.56 -11.86
N GLY A 143 -35.76 -23.76 -12.34
CA GLY A 143 -36.74 -24.69 -12.88
C GLY A 143 -36.15 -26.10 -13.07
N ALA A 144 -36.61 -27.02 -12.22
CA ALA A 144 -36.53 -28.50 -12.31
C ALA A 144 -35.11 -29.11 -12.29
N ALA A 145 -34.61 -29.79 -11.25
CA ALA A 145 -35.15 -30.98 -10.57
C ALA A 145 -35.70 -32.02 -11.56
N ASP A 146 -34.86 -32.97 -11.99
CA ASP A 146 -35.01 -34.42 -11.75
C ASP A 146 -33.89 -35.18 -12.50
N SER A 147 -33.70 -36.46 -12.21
CA SER A 147 -32.75 -37.42 -12.79
C SER A 147 -31.43 -37.58 -12.03
N LEU A 148 -31.56 -38.27 -10.90
CA LEU A 148 -30.60 -39.26 -10.43
C LEU A 148 -30.28 -40.27 -11.55
N GLU A 149 -29.01 -40.46 -11.89
CA GLU A 149 -28.51 -41.79 -12.30
C GLU A 149 -27.01 -41.93 -11.95
N PRO A 150 -26.61 -42.96 -11.20
CA PRO A 150 -25.22 -43.26 -10.87
C PRO A 150 -24.66 -44.37 -11.76
N ASP A 151 -23.48 -44.16 -12.36
CA ASP A 151 -22.59 -45.24 -12.79
C ASP A 151 -21.21 -44.60 -13.02
N GLY A 152 -20.12 -45.04 -12.41
CA GLY A 152 -19.69 -46.43 -12.34
C GLY A 152 -18.62 -46.65 -13.41
N ALA A 153 -17.44 -46.05 -13.27
CA ALA A 153 -16.26 -46.44 -14.04
C ALA A 153 -14.98 -46.06 -13.29
N VAL A 154 -14.56 -46.94 -12.39
CA VAL A 154 -13.19 -47.02 -11.88
C VAL A 154 -12.33 -47.54 -13.03
N GLU A 155 -11.49 -46.67 -13.61
CA GLU A 155 -10.46 -47.10 -14.56
C GLU A 155 -9.30 -47.74 -13.78
N THR A 156 -9.30 -49.06 -13.70
CA THR A 156 -8.17 -49.85 -13.21
C THR A 156 -7.07 -49.88 -14.27
N VAL A 157 -5.97 -49.17 -14.00
CA VAL A 157 -4.74 -49.24 -14.80
C VAL A 157 -4.11 -50.61 -14.60
N ASN A 158 -4.16 -51.43 -15.65
CA ASN A 158 -3.53 -52.74 -15.74
C ASN A 158 -2.02 -52.55 -16.02
N SER A 159 -1.20 -52.69 -14.98
CA SER A 159 0.27 -52.77 -15.12
C SER A 159 0.62 -54.15 -15.67
N GLY A 160 0.74 -54.24 -16.99
CA GLY A 160 1.27 -55.42 -17.67
C GLY A 160 2.74 -55.65 -17.30
N GLU A 161 3.00 -56.80 -16.68
CA GLU A 161 4.31 -57.46 -16.70
C GLU A 161 4.72 -57.73 -18.16
N ALA A 162 5.95 -57.35 -18.51
CA ALA A 162 6.66 -57.93 -19.64
C ALA A 162 8.18 -57.87 -19.40
N ASN A 163 8.72 -59.07 -19.10
CA ASN A 163 10.10 -59.56 -19.21
C ASN A 163 11.21 -58.96 -18.33
#